data_AF-A0A1V9U9F5-F1
#
_entry.id   AF-A0A1V9U9F5-F1
#
_cell.length_a   1.000
_cell.length_b   1.000
_cell.length_c   1.000
_cell.angle_alpha   90.00
_cell.angle_beta   90.00
_cell.angle_gamma   90.00
#
_symmetry.space_group_name_H-M   'P 1'
#
loop_
_entity.id
_entity.type
_entity.pdbx_description
1 polymer ?
#
loop_
_entity_poly.entity_id
_entity_poly.type
_entity_poly.pdbx_seq_one_letter_code
_entity_poly.pdbx_strand_id
1 'polypeptide(L)'
;MTTSWFVEDTEYPPTHATFEPLVNGERTFGALYDDILAATQSIDIVCWGFQPSMYFKRDNADSLCIGELLLQKAGEGVKVRILCWSDGLRIAA
;
A
#
# COMPACT_ATOMS: atom_id res chain seq x y z
N MET A 1 3.26 30.79 -26.34
CA MET A 1 4.06 29.96 -25.43
C MET A 1 3.19 28.79 -25.03
N THR A 2 3.59 27.56 -25.33
CA THR A 2 2.86 26.36 -24.92
C THR A 2 3.22 26.05 -23.48
N THR A 3 2.25 25.68 -22.64
CA THR A 3 2.50 25.23 -21.27
C THR A 3 3.38 23.98 -21.27
N SER A 4 4.34 23.90 -20.33
CA SER A 4 5.18 22.71 -20.18
C SER A 4 4.31 21.48 -19.90
N TRP A 5 4.62 20.36 -20.56
CA TRP A 5 3.90 19.09 -20.38
C TRP A 5 4.20 18.44 -19.03
N PHE A 6 5.29 18.85 -18.37
CA PHE A 6 5.70 18.36 -17.07
C PHE A 6 5.70 19.51 -16.06
N VAL A 7 5.36 19.18 -14.82
CA VAL A 7 5.48 20.13 -13.71
C VAL A 7 6.96 20.43 -13.51
N GLU A 8 7.30 21.72 -13.47
CA GLU A 8 8.66 22.22 -13.25
C GLU A 8 8.94 22.37 -11.74
N ASP A 9 10.22 22.42 -11.36
CA ASP A 9 10.68 22.60 -9.97
C ASP A 9 10.11 21.60 -8.95
N THR A 10 9.93 20.34 -9.36
CA THR A 10 9.45 19.27 -8.49
C THR A 10 10.56 18.65 -7.64
N GLU A 11 10.22 18.18 -6.44
CA GLU A 11 11.15 17.42 -5.57
C GLU A 11 11.66 16.15 -6.27
N TYR A 12 10.81 15.51 -7.09
CA TYR A 12 11.14 14.33 -7.88
C TYR A 12 10.96 14.63 -9.38
N PRO A 13 12.02 14.55 -10.21
CA PRO A 13 11.93 14.83 -11.63
C PRO A 13 11.20 13.71 -12.40
N PRO A 14 10.59 14.01 -13.56
CA PRO A 14 9.99 13.00 -14.42
C PRO A 14 10.97 11.86 -14.72
N THR A 15 10.53 10.62 -14.51
CA THR A 15 11.33 9.40 -14.66
C THR A 15 10.55 8.38 -15.47
N HIS A 16 11.25 7.57 -16.27
CA HIS A 16 10.63 6.45 -16.99
C HIS A 16 10.05 5.43 -16.00
N ALA A 17 8.77 5.13 -16.13
CA ALA A 17 8.06 4.17 -15.29
C ALA A 17 6.99 3.42 -16.09
N THR A 18 6.60 2.25 -15.58
CA THR A 18 5.37 1.56 -16.00
C THR A 18 4.21 2.03 -15.14
N PHE A 19 3.01 2.08 -15.71
CA PHE A 19 1.80 2.47 -14.99
C PHE A 19 0.66 1.52 -15.33
N GLU A 20 -0.01 1.02 -14.30
CA GLU A 20 -1.18 0.15 -14.43
C GLU A 20 -2.35 0.76 -13.66
N PRO A 21 -3.43 1.18 -14.34
CA PRO A 21 -4.62 1.67 -13.66
C PRO A 21 -5.42 0.50 -13.08
N LEU A 22 -5.59 0.50 -11.75
CA LEU A 22 -6.43 -0.45 -11.03
C LEU A 22 -7.74 0.22 -10.62
N VAL A 23 -8.85 -0.32 -11.08
CA VAL A 23 -10.20 0.22 -10.83
C VAL A 23 -10.89 -0.64 -9.79
N ASN A 24 -11.45 0.01 -8.77
CA ASN A 24 -12.13 -0.60 -7.62
C ASN A 24 -11.22 -1.39 -6.66
N GLY A 25 -11.79 -1.77 -5.51
CA GLY A 25 -11.05 -2.40 -4.42
C GLY A 25 -10.59 -3.82 -4.71
N GLU A 26 -11.39 -4.66 -5.37
CA GLU A 26 -11.08 -6.08 -5.55
C GLU A 26 -9.72 -6.31 -6.24
N ARG A 27 -9.52 -5.71 -7.41
CA ARG A 27 -8.26 -5.84 -8.15
C ARG A 27 -7.12 -5.10 -7.45
N THR A 28 -7.39 -3.90 -6.90
CA THR A 28 -6.37 -3.08 -6.23
C THR A 28 -5.82 -3.77 -4.98
N PHE A 29 -6.69 -4.27 -4.11
CA PHE A 29 -6.29 -5.00 -2.91
C PHE A 29 -5.68 -6.36 -3.24
N GLY A 30 -6.17 -7.04 -4.28
CA GLY A 30 -5.58 -8.29 -4.76
C GLY A 30 -4.12 -8.11 -5.19
N ALA A 31 -3.82 -7.10 -6.02
CA ALA A 31 -2.46 -6.79 -6.44
C ALA A 31 -1.56 -6.40 -5.24
N LEU A 32 -2.07 -5.54 -4.35
CA LEU A 32 -1.33 -5.12 -3.16
C LEU A 32 -1.01 -6.29 -2.23
N TYR A 33 -1.92 -7.27 -2.09
CA TYR A 33 -1.68 -8.49 -1.31
C TYR A 33 -0.50 -9.29 -1.89
N ASP A 34 -0.48 -9.48 -3.22
CA ASP A 34 0.57 -10.24 -3.89
C ASP A 34 1.93 -9.55 -3.77
N ASP A 35 1.98 -8.22 -3.91
CA ASP A 35 3.20 -7.44 -3.75
C ASP A 35 3.74 -7.51 -2.30
N ILE A 36 2.86 -7.45 -1.30
CA ILE A 36 3.24 -7.58 0.11
C ILE A 36 3.78 -8.98 0.39
N LEU A 37 3.12 -10.01 -0.14
CA LEU A 37 3.57 -11.39 0.02
C LEU A 37 4.96 -11.61 -0.61
N ALA A 38 5.20 -11.01 -1.78
CA ALA A 38 6.47 -11.08 -2.50
C ALA A 38 7.59 -10.20 -1.93
N ALA A 39 7.27 -9.25 -1.04
CA ALA A 39 8.25 -8.32 -0.48
C ALA A 39 9.38 -9.04 0.29
N THR A 40 10.62 -8.60 0.05
CA THR A 40 11.82 -9.22 0.66
C THR A 40 12.65 -8.27 1.53
N GLN A 41 12.39 -6.95 1.47
CA GLN A 41 13.24 -5.94 2.13
C GLN A 41 12.44 -5.04 3.06
N SER A 42 11.44 -4.33 2.53
CA SER A 42 10.57 -3.46 3.33
C SER A 42 9.18 -3.32 2.75
N ILE A 43 8.25 -2.99 3.63
CA ILE A 43 6.87 -2.59 3.29
C ILE A 43 6.59 -1.28 4.01
N ASP A 44 6.22 -0.25 3.25
CA ASP A 44 5.99 1.11 3.73
C ASP A 44 4.56 1.53 3.37
N ILE A 45 3.71 1.67 4.39
CA ILE A 45 2.30 2.04 4.21
C ILE A 45 2.08 3.43 4.78
N VAL A 46 1.56 4.34 3.96
CA VAL A 46 1.08 5.66 4.39
C VAL A 46 -0.40 5.73 4.08
N CYS A 47 -1.24 5.92 5.10
CA CYS A 47 -2.69 5.95 4.91
C CYS A 47 -3.40 6.85 5.92
N TRP A 48 -4.65 7.19 5.62
CA TRP A 48 -5.50 7.97 6.52
C TRP A 48 -6.12 7.08 7.61
N GLY A 49 -6.64 5.91 7.23
CA GLY A 49 -7.14 4.88 8.15
C GLY A 49 -6.52 3.53 7.84
N PHE A 50 -6.34 2.71 8.86
CA PHE A 50 -5.72 1.39 8.75
C PHE A 50 -6.46 0.37 9.59
N GLN A 51 -7.28 -0.46 8.95
CA GLN A 51 -8.03 -1.55 9.61
C GLN A 51 -7.27 -2.88 9.46
N PRO A 52 -6.55 -3.38 10.48
CA PRO A 52 -5.70 -4.56 10.34
C PRO A 52 -6.47 -5.85 10.06
N SER A 53 -7.75 -5.90 10.45
CA SER A 53 -8.62 -7.06 10.26
C SER A 53 -9.19 -7.19 8.84
N MET A 54 -8.92 -6.22 7.96
CA MET A 54 -9.44 -6.24 6.59
C MET A 54 -8.78 -7.35 5.74
N TYR A 55 -9.60 -8.04 4.96
CA TYR A 55 -9.16 -8.98 3.94
C TYR A 55 -9.00 -8.29 2.58
N PHE A 56 -7.81 -8.40 2.00
CA PHE A 56 -7.52 -7.86 0.67
C PHE A 56 -7.92 -8.83 -0.45
N LYS A 57 -7.75 -10.14 -0.24
CA LYS A 57 -8.34 -11.21 -1.06
C LYS A 57 -9.46 -11.86 -0.26
N ARG A 58 -10.60 -12.16 -0.90
CA ARG A 58 -11.82 -12.67 -0.24
C ARG A 58 -12.27 -14.04 -0.74
N ASP A 59 -11.74 -14.45 -1.87
CA ASP A 59 -12.06 -15.67 -2.62
C ASP A 59 -11.15 -16.85 -2.25
N ASN A 60 -10.13 -16.64 -1.41
CA ASN A 60 -9.20 -17.67 -0.96
C ASN A 60 -9.34 -17.89 0.55
N ALA A 61 -9.71 -19.11 0.95
CA ALA A 61 -9.88 -19.50 2.35
C ALA A 61 -8.60 -19.35 3.18
N ASP A 62 -7.43 -19.46 2.54
CA ASP A 62 -6.12 -19.35 3.18
C ASP A 62 -5.55 -17.93 3.13
N SER A 63 -6.31 -16.96 2.59
CA SER A 63 -5.86 -15.57 2.60
C SER A 63 -5.82 -15.01 4.02
N LEU A 64 -4.76 -14.28 4.33
CA LEU A 64 -4.63 -13.60 5.61
C LEU A 64 -5.32 -12.24 5.56
N CYS A 65 -5.81 -11.76 6.70
CA CYS A 65 -6.09 -10.34 6.83
C CYS A 65 -4.77 -9.55 6.79
N ILE A 66 -4.85 -8.27 6.44
CA ILE A 66 -3.65 -7.47 6.17
C ILE A 66 -2.73 -7.36 7.40
N GLY A 67 -3.28 -7.31 8.60
CA GLY A 67 -2.51 -7.31 9.84
C GLY A 67 -1.65 -8.55 10.00
N GLU A 68 -2.24 -9.74 9.84
CA GLU A 68 -1.53 -11.03 9.95
C GLU A 68 -0.50 -11.21 8.84
N LEU A 69 -0.82 -10.79 7.61
CA LEU A 69 0.15 -10.82 6.50
C LEU A 69 1.38 -9.97 6.81
N LEU A 70 1.20 -8.75 7.30
CA LEU A 70 2.31 -7.87 7.66
C LEU A 70 3.13 -8.42 8.83
N LEU A 71 2.48 -9.04 9.83
CA LEU A 71 3.17 -9.72 10.94
C LEU A 71 3.99 -10.90 10.44
N GLN A 72 3.46 -11.71 9.51
CA GLN A 72 4.18 -12.80 8.88
C GLN A 72 5.44 -12.27 8.18
N LYS A 73 5.31 -11.23 7.33
CA LYS A 73 6.45 -10.63 6.62
C LYS A 73 7.48 -10.05 7.59
N ALA A 74 7.05 -9.42 8.68
CA ALA A 74 7.95 -8.96 9.73
C ALA A 74 8.71 -10.12 10.40
N GLY A 75 8.06 -11.25 10.64
CA GLY A 75 8.68 -12.48 11.15
C GLY A 75 9.71 -13.09 10.19
N GLU A 76 9.55 -12.89 8.87
CA GLU A 76 10.50 -13.26 7.83
C GLU A 76 11.70 -12.27 7.72
N GLY A 77 11.72 -11.20 8.53
CA GLY A 77 12.78 -10.20 8.54
C GLY A 77 12.54 -8.99 7.63
N VAL A 78 11.36 -8.88 7.01
CA VAL A 78 10.98 -7.71 6.20
C VAL A 78 10.66 -6.53 7.12
N LYS A 79 11.23 -5.35 6.84
CA LYS A 79 10.97 -4.16 7.65
C LYS A 79 9.62 -3.52 7.30
N VAL A 80 8.62 -3.73 8.16
CA VAL A 80 7.29 -3.13 8.02
C VAL A 80 7.20 -1.80 8.75
N ARG A 81 6.73 -0.74 8.07
CA ARG A 81 6.50 0.60 8.63
C ARG A 81 5.13 1.11 8.20
N ILE A 82 4.36 1.62 9.15
CA ILE A 82 3.03 2.17 8.90
C ILE A 82 2.97 3.58 9.47
N LEU A 83 2.72 4.55 8.61
CA LEU A 83 2.40 5.93 8.97
C LEU A 83 0.89 6.13 8.75
N CYS A 84 0.11 6.01 9.82
CA CYS A 84 -1.32 6.25 9.78
C CYS A 84 -1.64 7.62 10.39
N TRP A 85 -2.53 8.37 9.76
CA TRP A 85 -3.08 9.57 10.37
C TRP A 85 -3.83 9.21 11.67
N SER A 86 -3.77 10.11 12.64
CA SER A 86 -4.47 9.98 13.92
C SER A 86 -5.02 11.33 14.33
N ASP A 87 -6.30 11.37 14.73
CA ASP A 87 -6.90 12.50 15.44
C ASP A 87 -7.10 12.17 16.93
N GLY A 88 -7.36 13.22 17.71
CA GLY A 88 -7.63 13.09 19.15
C GLY A 88 -8.88 12.25 19.47
N LEU A 89 -9.80 12.08 18.51
CA LEU A 89 -11.02 11.29 18.66
C LEU A 89 -10.85 9.83 18.20
N ARG A 90 -9.72 9.50 17.55
CA ARG A 90 -9.41 8.19 16.95
C ARG A 90 -10.49 7.69 15.97
N ILE A 91 -11.04 8.58 15.15
CA ILE A 91 -12.13 8.23 14.23
C ILE A 91 -11.62 7.40 13.04
N ALA A 92 -10.33 7.50 12.69
CA ALA A 92 -9.72 6.76 11.59
C ALA A 92 -9.12 5.40 11.96
N ALA A 93 -9.35 4.91 13.19
CA ALA A 93 -8.82 3.63 13.68
C ALA A 93 -9.63 2.42 13.16
#